data_AF-A0A3D2WCP2-F1
#
_entry.id   AF-A0A3D2WCP2-F1
#
_cell.length_a   1.000
_cell.length_b   1.000
_cell.length_c   1.000
_cell.angle_alpha   90.00
_cell.angle_beta   90.00
_cell.angle_gamma   90.00
#
_symmetry.space_group_name_H-M   'P 1'
#
loop_
_entity.id
_entity.type
_entity.pdbx_description
1 polymer ?
#
loop_
_entity_poly.entity_id
_entity_poly.type
_entity_poly.pdbx_seq_one_letter_code
_entity_poly.pdbx_strand_id
1 'polypeptide(L)'
;MIDAYALIYRSYFAFIKRPLTNAAGENTSAPFGFTRFLLDIRENFDPDYLAVVFDAGVSFRDVEYPEYKATREKMPDDLRASLGRIRDILDGFNDPVVELEGYEADDVIGTLAIKARDQGLEAVIVSGDKDFYQLIGPGIHLLNPGRGGATGVASEWVTEKNAIEKFGIPPSQVADYLALVGDSSDNVPGAPGIGQKTASSLLQNYEDIEQLIAHAEELKPPRASKSLQENAEKVRLSKRLVTIMTDLDVPLDLDSLKVKEPNNAELRDVFSELGFRRLTEQFSAAASSDMPSSEEEPRKNDISYQILDLQSDLTDLVEDIRASGRVAIASEFTTKDPLVGDLVSLAFSTKSGVASYLPLGHQKAFELTLEGEDQETVENLPGLKSRELAAIKEILEDPEIEKVGHDLKRTALSLARAGVRLRGFFFDVMIASYLYDPGSRDHGVASLALKELSRTIYDHKDLVGSGSSERSFSDVPIEQAGNYLCEVVDVLLGLAMYFKERLDERSLSNLMVNLEAPLIPVLVNMELAGIEIDRDFFKEMHSKLARELHIIGGDIFKQAGGEFNLNSTQQLRQVLFENLSLPIIKKTKTGPSTDASVLE
;
A
#
# COMPACT_ATOMS: atom_id res chain seq x y z
N MET A 1 -7.82 14.29 19.24
CA MET A 1 -7.01 13.45 20.15
C MET A 1 -7.16 12.01 19.74
N ILE A 2 -6.03 11.32 19.57
CA ILE A 2 -5.97 9.94 19.11
C ILE A 2 -5.51 9.06 20.27
N ASP A 3 -6.28 8.01 20.56
CA ASP A 3 -5.88 6.93 21.45
C ASP A 3 -4.92 6.00 20.71
N ALA A 4 -3.63 6.07 21.06
CA ALA A 4 -2.57 5.37 20.34
C ALA A 4 -2.73 3.85 20.45
N TYR A 5 -2.91 3.32 21.65
CA TYR A 5 -2.95 1.87 21.87
C TYR A 5 -4.18 1.24 21.22
N ALA A 6 -5.35 1.89 21.26
CA ALA A 6 -6.52 1.38 20.55
C ALA A 6 -6.26 1.23 19.04
N LEU A 7 -5.60 2.21 18.40
CA LEU A 7 -5.27 2.13 16.98
C LEU A 7 -4.15 1.14 16.65
N ILE A 8 -3.14 1.03 17.51
CA ILE A 8 -2.01 0.11 17.34
C ILE A 8 -2.49 -1.33 17.40
N TYR A 9 -3.26 -1.69 18.43
CA TYR A 9 -3.83 -3.03 18.56
C TYR A 9 -4.81 -3.33 17.42
N ARG A 10 -5.66 -2.36 17.04
CA ARG A 10 -6.56 -2.50 15.89
C ARG A 10 -5.79 -2.81 14.61
N SER A 11 -4.72 -2.07 14.35
CA SER A 11 -3.88 -2.23 13.16
C SER A 11 -3.18 -3.58 13.15
N TYR A 12 -2.61 -4.00 14.28
CA TYR A 12 -1.99 -5.31 14.43
C TYR A 12 -2.96 -6.46 14.15
N PHE A 13 -4.13 -6.45 14.79
CA PHE A 13 -5.11 -7.53 14.63
C PHE A 13 -5.79 -7.54 13.26
N ALA A 14 -5.87 -6.41 12.56
CA ALA A 14 -6.40 -6.35 11.20
C ALA A 14 -5.56 -7.19 10.21
N PHE A 15 -4.24 -7.28 10.45
CA PHE A 15 -3.31 -8.02 9.60
C PHE A 15 -2.83 -9.35 10.19
N ILE A 16 -3.30 -9.77 11.38
CA ILE A 16 -2.82 -10.99 12.06
C ILE A 16 -2.89 -12.27 11.21
N LYS A 17 -3.88 -12.37 10.30
CA LYS A 17 -4.03 -13.52 9.39
C LYS A 17 -3.05 -13.52 8.22
N ARG A 18 -2.50 -12.35 7.87
CA ARG A 18 -1.52 -12.13 6.80
C ARG A 18 -0.62 -10.96 7.22
N PRO A 19 0.34 -11.19 8.13
CA PRO A 19 1.21 -10.14 8.62
C PRO A 19 2.00 -9.52 7.47
N LEU A 20 2.18 -8.21 7.52
CA LEU A 20 3.11 -7.50 6.67
C LEU A 20 4.51 -7.62 7.29
N THR A 21 5.50 -7.92 6.47
CA THR A 21 6.88 -8.11 6.92
C THR A 21 7.82 -7.40 5.94
N ASN A 22 8.80 -6.65 6.46
CA ASN A 22 9.81 -6.02 5.62
C ASN A 22 10.92 -7.02 5.22
N ALA A 23 11.88 -6.57 4.43
CA ALA A 23 13.01 -7.38 3.97
C ALA A 23 13.92 -7.89 5.09
N ALA A 24 13.93 -7.24 6.26
CA ALA A 24 14.68 -7.64 7.44
C ALA A 24 13.92 -8.67 8.32
N GLY A 25 12.68 -9.04 7.96
CA GLY A 25 11.85 -9.96 8.74
C GLY A 25 11.07 -9.29 9.89
N GLU A 26 11.07 -7.96 9.99
CA GLU A 26 10.31 -7.19 10.99
C GLU A 26 8.83 -7.14 10.61
N ASN A 27 7.93 -7.37 11.58
CA ASN A 27 6.49 -7.24 11.38
C ASN A 27 6.11 -5.75 11.31
N THR A 28 5.70 -5.29 10.13
CA THR A 28 5.36 -3.88 9.87
C THR A 28 3.86 -3.63 9.79
N SER A 29 3.04 -4.60 10.23
CA SER A 29 1.58 -4.53 10.18
C SER A 29 0.98 -3.38 11.00
N ALA A 30 1.42 -3.23 12.25
CA ALA A 30 0.91 -2.19 13.14
C ALA A 30 1.36 -0.78 12.69
N PRO A 31 2.65 -0.53 12.37
CA PRO A 31 3.07 0.75 11.81
C PRO A 31 2.33 1.11 10.51
N PHE A 32 2.09 0.14 9.62
CA PHE A 32 1.38 0.39 8.35
C PHE A 32 -0.07 0.82 8.57
N GLY A 33 -0.81 0.07 9.39
CA GLY A 33 -2.21 0.38 9.68
C GLY A 33 -2.37 1.70 10.43
N PHE A 34 -1.46 1.98 11.38
CA PHE A 34 -1.42 3.24 12.11
C PHE A 34 -1.18 4.42 11.17
N THR A 35 -0.14 4.34 10.33
CA THR A 35 0.19 5.39 9.33
C THR A 35 -0.99 5.68 8.41
N ARG A 36 -1.63 4.64 7.86
CA ARG A 36 -2.79 4.81 6.97
C ARG A 36 -3.95 5.51 7.65
N PHE A 37 -4.19 5.19 8.92
CA PHE A 37 -5.25 5.83 9.68
C PHE A 37 -4.92 7.29 10.02
N LEU A 38 -3.67 7.58 10.37
CA LEU A 38 -3.22 8.94 10.62
C LEU A 38 -3.36 9.84 9.38
N LEU A 39 -2.98 9.33 8.21
CA LEU A 39 -3.19 10.00 6.92
C LEU A 39 -4.67 10.23 6.63
N ASP A 40 -5.53 9.23 6.84
CA ASP A 40 -6.98 9.34 6.66
C ASP A 40 -7.60 10.42 7.56
N ILE A 41 -7.11 10.54 8.80
CA ILE A 41 -7.53 11.61 9.73
C ILE A 41 -7.12 12.99 9.21
N ARG A 42 -5.87 13.15 8.76
CA ARG A 42 -5.36 14.42 8.22
C ARG A 42 -6.08 14.83 6.94
N GLU A 43 -6.25 13.91 5.99
CA GLU A 43 -6.82 14.19 4.67
C GLU A 43 -8.33 14.45 4.72
N ASN A 44 -9.10 13.71 5.53
CA ASN A 44 -10.56 13.82 5.53
C ASN A 44 -11.13 14.77 6.56
N PHE A 45 -10.40 15.06 7.64
CA PHE A 45 -10.90 15.90 8.74
C PHE A 45 -10.12 17.20 8.94
N ASP A 46 -8.94 17.36 8.32
CA ASP A 46 -8.13 18.58 8.33
C ASP A 46 -8.10 19.30 9.70
N PRO A 47 -7.61 18.63 10.77
CA PRO A 47 -7.70 19.18 12.12
C PRO A 47 -6.72 20.33 12.35
N ASP A 48 -7.17 21.41 13.02
CA ASP A 48 -6.28 22.51 13.44
C ASP A 48 -5.24 22.05 14.48
N TYR A 49 -5.65 21.12 15.35
CA TYR A 49 -4.85 20.59 16.46
C TYR A 49 -4.93 19.06 16.50
N LEU A 50 -3.78 18.41 16.69
CA LEU A 50 -3.69 16.97 16.84
C LEU A 50 -2.88 16.62 18.08
N ALA A 51 -3.26 15.55 18.77
CA ALA A 51 -2.52 14.99 19.89
C ALA A 51 -2.65 13.48 19.82
N VAL A 52 -1.53 12.76 19.92
CA VAL A 52 -1.50 11.30 20.00
C VAL A 52 -1.14 10.91 21.43
N VAL A 53 -2.05 10.22 22.11
CA VAL A 53 -1.95 9.97 23.54
C VAL A 53 -1.62 8.51 23.79
N PHE A 54 -0.57 8.25 24.58
CA PHE A 54 -0.10 6.91 24.95
C PHE A 54 -0.27 6.69 26.46
N ASP A 55 -0.42 5.43 26.84
CA ASP A 55 -0.36 5.02 28.25
C ASP A 55 1.07 5.18 28.79
N ALA A 56 1.19 5.63 30.04
CA ALA A 56 2.49 5.86 30.68
C ALA A 56 2.59 5.19 32.06
N GLY A 57 3.37 4.11 32.12
CA GLY A 57 3.72 3.44 33.37
C GLY A 57 2.57 2.61 33.96
N VAL A 58 2.56 2.53 35.29
CA VAL A 58 1.53 1.81 36.06
C VAL A 58 0.48 2.81 36.51
N SER A 59 -0.80 2.54 36.22
CA SER A 59 -1.88 3.46 36.56
C SER A 59 -2.24 3.39 38.04
N PHE A 60 -2.95 4.41 38.54
CA PHE A 60 -3.54 4.35 39.88
C PHE A 60 -4.53 3.17 40.03
N ARG A 61 -5.18 2.74 38.93
CA ARG A 61 -6.15 1.62 38.93
C ARG A 61 -5.46 0.29 39.22
N ASP A 62 -4.25 0.09 38.70
CA ASP A 62 -3.43 -1.10 38.99
C ASP A 62 -3.04 -1.17 40.47
N VAL A 63 -2.81 -0.01 41.10
CA VAL A 63 -2.48 0.09 42.53
C VAL A 63 -3.71 -0.13 43.41
N GLU A 64 -4.86 0.45 43.04
CA GLU A 64 -6.11 0.34 43.80
C GLU A 64 -6.73 -1.07 43.69
N TYR A 65 -6.68 -1.67 42.50
CA TYR A 65 -7.25 -2.99 42.23
C TYR A 65 -6.28 -3.84 41.38
N PRO A 66 -5.42 -4.66 42.01
CA PRO A 66 -4.41 -5.46 41.30
C PRO A 66 -4.94 -6.49 40.29
N GLU A 67 -6.24 -6.80 40.36
CA GLU A 67 -6.93 -7.67 39.41
C GLU A 67 -7.40 -6.91 38.14
N TYR A 68 -7.35 -5.58 38.13
CA TYR A 68 -7.68 -4.73 36.98
C TYR A 68 -6.77 -5.06 35.79
N LYS A 69 -7.37 -5.28 34.61
CA LYS A 69 -6.68 -5.67 33.35
C LYS A 69 -5.76 -6.91 33.48
N ALA A 70 -5.75 -7.63 34.61
CA ALA A 70 -4.85 -8.74 34.88
C ALA A 70 -5.09 -9.97 34.00
N THR A 71 -6.30 -10.08 33.42
CA THR A 71 -6.68 -11.12 32.47
C THR A 71 -6.36 -10.76 31.01
N ARG A 72 -5.91 -9.53 30.72
CA ARG A 72 -5.51 -9.13 29.37
C ARG A 72 -4.27 -9.93 28.96
N GLU A 73 -4.28 -10.40 27.72
CA GLU A 73 -3.11 -11.08 27.16
C GLU A 73 -1.92 -10.11 27.12
N LYS A 74 -0.73 -10.62 27.44
CA LYS A 74 0.49 -9.83 27.32
C LYS A 74 0.67 -9.38 25.86
N MET A 75 1.08 -8.12 25.69
CA MET A 75 1.40 -7.59 24.37
C MET A 75 2.40 -8.52 23.65
N PRO A 76 2.09 -8.96 22.42
CA PRO A 76 3.02 -9.73 21.60
C PRO A 76 4.36 -9.01 21.42
N ASP A 77 5.45 -9.77 21.39
CA ASP A 77 6.80 -9.19 21.34
C ASP A 77 7.07 -8.43 20.04
N ASP A 78 6.48 -8.86 18.92
CA ASP A 78 6.57 -8.19 17.62
C ASP A 78 5.74 -6.89 17.57
N LEU A 79 4.59 -6.85 18.27
CA LEU A 79 3.84 -5.61 18.48
C LEU A 79 4.61 -4.63 19.37
N ARG A 80 5.28 -5.13 20.43
CA ARG A 80 6.13 -4.30 21.28
C ARG A 80 7.30 -3.70 20.49
N ALA A 81 7.94 -4.47 19.63
CA ALA A 81 9.02 -3.99 18.75
C ALA A 81 8.53 -2.90 17.78
N SER A 82 7.26 -2.97 17.34
CA SER A 82 6.65 -2.00 16.42
C SER A 82 6.44 -0.60 17.04
N LEU A 83 6.40 -0.48 18.38
CA LEU A 83 6.10 0.79 19.05
C LEU A 83 7.16 1.87 18.76
N GLY A 84 8.44 1.48 18.68
CA GLY A 84 9.52 2.39 18.31
C GLY A 84 9.28 3.00 16.93
N ARG A 85 8.95 2.16 15.95
CA ARG A 85 8.65 2.58 14.57
C ARG A 85 7.45 3.51 14.47
N ILE A 86 6.43 3.30 15.31
CA ILE A 86 5.26 4.19 15.34
C ILE A 86 5.65 5.56 15.88
N ARG A 87 6.54 5.63 16.87
CA ARG A 87 7.09 6.92 17.34
C ARG A 87 7.92 7.61 16.28
N ASP A 88 8.79 6.88 15.56
CA ASP A 88 9.56 7.43 14.44
C ASP A 88 8.62 8.03 13.36
N ILE A 89 7.49 7.38 13.08
CA ILE A 89 6.46 7.89 12.16
C ILE A 89 5.83 9.18 12.70
N LEU A 90 5.44 9.21 13.98
CA LEU A 90 4.83 10.39 14.60
C LEU A 90 5.78 11.58 14.62
N ASP A 91 7.05 11.35 14.93
CA ASP A 91 8.11 12.35 14.88
C ASP A 91 8.26 12.90 13.46
N GLY A 92 8.30 12.04 12.45
CA GLY A 92 8.34 12.44 11.04
C GLY A 92 7.10 13.23 10.59
N PHE A 93 5.92 12.95 11.15
CA PHE A 93 4.71 13.75 10.91
C PHE A 93 4.67 15.06 11.72
N ASN A 94 5.64 15.29 12.61
CA ASN A 94 5.64 16.37 13.60
C ASN A 94 4.39 16.34 14.50
N ASP A 95 3.86 15.15 14.78
CA ASP A 95 2.67 14.95 15.62
C ASP A 95 3.05 14.85 17.10
N PRO A 96 2.45 15.68 17.97
CA PRO A 96 2.81 15.70 19.38
C PRO A 96 2.29 14.46 20.11
N VAL A 97 3.20 13.79 20.79
CA VAL A 97 2.94 12.66 21.68
C VAL A 97 2.72 13.18 23.10
N VAL A 98 1.60 12.79 23.73
CA VAL A 98 1.27 13.17 25.10
C VAL A 98 1.18 11.92 25.98
N GLU A 99 1.92 11.94 27.08
CA GLU A 99 2.03 10.86 28.06
C GLU A 99 2.09 11.47 29.46
N LEU A 100 1.35 10.92 30.43
CA LEU A 100 1.41 11.35 31.83
C LEU A 100 1.59 10.13 32.75
N GLU A 101 2.76 10.04 33.40
CA GLU A 101 3.09 8.92 34.28
C GLU A 101 2.07 8.76 35.41
N GLY A 102 1.60 7.53 35.62
CA GLY A 102 0.63 7.20 36.67
C GLY A 102 -0.84 7.21 36.23
N TYR A 103 -1.11 7.60 34.98
CA TYR A 103 -2.44 7.72 34.40
C TYR A 103 -2.52 7.02 33.03
N GLU A 104 -3.72 6.61 32.65
CA GLU A 104 -3.96 5.98 31.35
C GLU A 104 -4.24 7.05 30.29
N ALA A 105 -4.06 6.69 29.02
CA ALA A 105 -4.33 7.56 27.89
C ALA A 105 -5.77 8.10 27.92
N ASP A 106 -6.72 7.29 28.41
CA ASP A 106 -8.13 7.65 28.53
C ASP A 106 -8.34 8.85 29.44
N ASP A 107 -7.64 8.92 30.58
CA ASP A 107 -7.72 10.01 31.54
C ASP A 107 -7.08 11.30 31.02
N VAL A 108 -5.96 11.16 30.30
CA VAL A 108 -5.28 12.28 29.66
C VAL A 108 -6.16 12.85 28.55
N ILE A 109 -6.73 12.00 27.68
CA ILE A 109 -7.67 12.39 26.64
C ILE A 109 -8.91 13.06 27.25
N GLY A 110 -9.47 12.49 28.31
CA GLY A 110 -10.65 13.04 28.98
C GLY A 110 -10.41 14.43 29.55
N THR A 111 -9.27 14.62 30.21
CA THR A 111 -8.85 15.93 30.73
C THR A 111 -8.63 16.95 29.62
N LEU A 112 -7.92 16.59 28.55
CA LEU A 112 -7.68 17.48 27.42
C LEU A 112 -8.97 17.83 26.67
N ALA A 113 -9.90 16.88 26.52
CA ALA A 113 -11.20 17.11 25.88
C ALA A 113 -12.03 18.16 26.61
N ILE A 114 -12.11 18.04 27.94
CA ILE A 114 -12.83 18.99 28.78
C ILE A 114 -12.18 20.37 28.74
N LYS A 115 -10.84 20.45 28.86
CA LYS A 115 -10.11 21.72 28.75
C LYS A 115 -10.30 22.39 27.40
N ALA A 116 -10.32 21.62 26.31
CA ALA A 116 -10.52 22.14 24.96
C ALA A 116 -11.94 22.70 24.78
N ARG A 117 -12.96 21.95 25.21
CA ARG A 117 -14.36 22.40 25.23
C ARG A 117 -14.51 23.70 26.03
N ASP A 118 -13.91 23.78 27.21
CA ASP A 118 -14.02 24.95 28.10
C ASP A 118 -13.32 26.19 27.51
N GLN A 119 -12.37 25.99 26.59
CA GLN A 119 -11.76 27.06 25.78
C GLN A 119 -12.54 27.36 24.49
N GLY A 120 -13.68 26.72 24.25
CA GLY A 120 -14.54 26.95 23.09
C GLY A 120 -14.13 26.19 21.82
N LEU A 121 -13.30 25.15 21.94
CA LEU A 121 -12.91 24.27 20.84
C LEU A 121 -13.82 23.05 20.75
N GLU A 122 -13.92 22.47 19.56
CA GLU A 122 -14.59 21.17 19.34
C GLU A 122 -13.57 20.04 19.54
N ALA A 123 -13.74 19.25 20.60
CA ALA A 123 -12.84 18.16 20.94
C ALA A 123 -13.29 16.86 20.26
N VAL A 124 -12.49 16.33 19.34
CA VAL A 124 -12.73 15.01 18.72
C VAL A 124 -11.81 13.96 19.33
N ILE A 125 -12.40 12.95 19.94
CA ILE A 125 -11.72 11.77 20.47
C ILE A 125 -11.78 10.66 19.42
N VAL A 126 -10.64 10.06 19.08
CA VAL A 126 -10.57 8.96 18.12
C VAL A 126 -10.19 7.68 18.85
N SER A 127 -11.18 6.88 19.22
CA SER A 127 -10.99 5.60 19.89
C SER A 127 -12.15 4.63 19.62
N GLY A 128 -11.85 3.34 19.71
CA GLY A 128 -12.85 2.27 19.70
C GLY A 128 -13.43 1.96 21.07
N ASP A 129 -12.86 2.54 22.14
CA ASP A 129 -13.24 2.23 23.51
C ASP A 129 -14.65 2.75 23.83
N LYS A 130 -15.41 1.92 24.54
CA LYS A 130 -16.75 2.25 25.01
C LYS A 130 -16.70 3.21 26.20
N ASP A 131 -15.58 3.29 26.91
CA ASP A 131 -15.48 4.10 28.12
C ASP A 131 -15.56 5.59 27.80
N PHE A 132 -15.07 6.02 26.63
CA PHE A 132 -15.21 7.39 26.13
C PHE A 132 -16.64 7.83 25.88
N TYR A 133 -17.63 6.92 25.83
CA TYR A 133 -19.03 7.32 25.70
C TYR A 133 -19.49 8.17 26.89
N GLN A 134 -18.81 8.12 28.04
CA GLN A 134 -19.11 8.95 29.20
C GLN A 134 -18.81 10.45 29.00
N LEU A 135 -17.99 10.81 28.01
CA LEU A 135 -17.57 12.18 27.76
C LEU A 135 -18.36 12.88 26.63
N ILE A 136 -19.20 12.13 25.92
CA ILE A 136 -19.95 12.64 24.76
C ILE A 136 -20.94 13.71 25.23
N GLY A 137 -20.89 14.88 24.59
CA GLY A 137 -21.78 15.99 24.89
C GLY A 137 -21.47 17.21 24.02
N PRO A 138 -22.05 18.38 24.34
CA PRO A 138 -21.76 19.61 23.61
C PRO A 138 -20.24 19.92 23.59
N GLY A 139 -19.67 20.06 22.40
CA GLY A 139 -18.25 20.34 22.20
C GLY A 139 -17.30 19.14 22.31
N ILE A 140 -17.80 17.92 22.56
CA ILE A 140 -16.98 16.69 22.65
C ILE A 140 -17.61 15.58 21.80
N HIS A 141 -16.87 15.11 20.81
CA HIS A 141 -17.29 14.09 19.86
C HIS A 141 -16.39 12.87 19.94
N LEU A 142 -16.95 11.70 19.63
CA LEU A 142 -16.19 10.44 19.55
C LEU A 142 -16.29 9.88 18.13
N LEU A 143 -15.14 9.65 17.49
CA LEU A 143 -15.01 8.99 16.21
C LEU A 143 -14.53 7.56 16.44
N ASN A 144 -15.41 6.58 16.24
CA ASN A 144 -15.04 5.17 16.32
C ASN A 144 -14.45 4.73 14.97
N PRO A 145 -13.18 4.27 14.93
CA PRO A 145 -12.53 3.87 13.67
C PRO A 145 -13.06 2.54 13.10
N GLY A 146 -14.03 1.88 13.74
CA GLY A 146 -14.61 0.61 13.32
C GLY A 146 -13.65 -0.58 13.47
N ARG A 147 -14.14 -1.80 13.21
CA ARG A 147 -13.29 -3.01 13.21
C ARG A 147 -12.52 -3.13 11.89
N GLY A 148 -11.19 -3.02 11.96
CA GLY A 148 -10.29 -3.28 10.83
C GLY A 148 -10.30 -4.76 10.42
N GLY A 149 -10.36 -5.03 9.11
CA GLY A 149 -10.35 -6.38 8.55
C GLY A 149 -11.16 -6.51 7.24
N ALA A 150 -11.23 -7.72 6.69
CA ALA A 150 -11.86 -8.01 5.38
C ALA A 150 -13.38 -7.71 5.28
N THR A 151 -14.02 -7.36 6.40
CA THR A 151 -15.44 -6.99 6.52
C THR A 151 -15.64 -5.51 6.86
N GLY A 152 -14.59 -4.67 6.72
CA GLY A 152 -14.48 -3.29 7.22
C GLY A 152 -15.78 -2.55 7.47
N VAL A 153 -16.07 -2.27 8.74
CA VAL A 153 -17.10 -1.31 9.13
C VAL A 153 -16.48 0.08 8.97
N ALA A 154 -17.16 0.97 8.25
CA ALA A 154 -16.73 2.36 8.08
C ALA A 154 -16.58 3.06 9.45
N SER A 155 -15.78 4.11 9.52
CA SER A 155 -15.69 4.97 10.69
C SER A 155 -17.08 5.50 11.06
N GLU A 156 -17.46 5.39 12.33
CA GLU A 156 -18.76 5.80 12.84
C GLU A 156 -18.60 6.97 13.81
N TRP A 157 -19.27 8.08 13.51
CA TRP A 157 -19.42 9.19 14.43
C TRP A 157 -20.39 8.81 15.55
N VAL A 158 -19.94 8.91 16.79
CA VAL A 158 -20.77 8.70 17.96
C VAL A 158 -21.34 10.05 18.41
N THR A 159 -22.66 10.14 18.40
CA THR A 159 -23.46 11.28 18.84
C THR A 159 -24.18 10.92 20.13
N GLU A 160 -24.71 11.90 20.86
CA GLU A 160 -25.56 11.61 22.02
C GLU A 160 -26.70 10.64 21.67
N LYS A 161 -27.28 10.79 20.48
CA LYS A 161 -28.39 9.96 20.03
C LYS A 161 -28.00 8.49 19.88
N ASN A 162 -26.93 8.16 19.15
CA ASN A 162 -26.54 6.75 18.96
C ASN A 162 -25.89 6.15 20.23
N ALA A 163 -25.28 6.98 21.09
CA ALA A 163 -24.87 6.57 22.43
C ALA A 163 -26.07 6.12 23.27
N ILE A 164 -27.15 6.91 23.28
CA ILE A 164 -28.40 6.56 23.96
C ILE A 164 -29.05 5.31 23.33
N GLU A 165 -29.06 5.18 22.00
CA GLU A 165 -29.59 3.98 21.34
C GLU A 165 -28.81 2.70 21.72
N LYS A 166 -27.48 2.82 21.91
CA LYS A 166 -26.60 1.71 22.25
C LYS A 166 -26.74 1.25 23.70
N PHE A 167 -26.79 2.19 24.65
CA PHE A 167 -26.79 1.87 26.09
C PHE A 167 -28.17 2.02 26.77
N GLY A 168 -29.12 2.69 26.12
CA GLY A 168 -30.45 2.98 26.67
C GLY A 168 -30.47 4.09 27.73
N ILE A 169 -29.37 4.83 27.89
CA ILE A 169 -29.13 5.85 28.92
C ILE A 169 -28.31 7.01 28.35
N PRO A 170 -28.35 8.21 28.96
CA PRO A 170 -27.52 9.34 28.54
C PRO A 170 -26.01 9.08 28.77
N PRO A 171 -25.12 9.73 27.98
CA PRO A 171 -23.66 9.71 28.18
C PRO A 171 -23.22 9.93 29.63
N SER A 172 -23.83 10.86 30.34
CA SER A 172 -23.52 11.19 31.74
C SER A 172 -23.68 10.03 32.72
N GLN A 173 -24.42 8.97 32.36
CA GLN A 173 -24.65 7.78 33.17
C GLN A 173 -23.86 6.54 32.68
N VAL A 174 -23.02 6.67 31.65
CA VAL A 174 -22.29 5.52 31.09
C VAL A 174 -21.32 4.91 32.11
N ALA A 175 -20.62 5.73 32.90
CA ALA A 175 -19.75 5.25 33.97
C ALA A 175 -20.55 4.46 35.03
N ASP A 176 -21.73 4.95 35.40
CA ASP A 176 -22.64 4.25 36.31
C ASP A 176 -23.12 2.91 35.74
N TYR A 177 -23.42 2.87 34.44
CA TYR A 177 -23.81 1.64 33.77
C TYR A 177 -22.71 0.60 33.72
N LEU A 178 -21.49 1.00 33.36
CA LEU A 178 -20.33 0.11 33.33
C LEU A 178 -20.00 -0.42 34.73
N ALA A 179 -20.17 0.41 35.77
CA ALA A 179 -19.97 0.00 37.15
C ALA A 179 -21.01 -0.99 37.67
N LEU A 180 -22.23 -0.98 37.14
CA LEU A 180 -23.27 -1.98 37.46
C LEU A 180 -23.07 -3.29 36.69
N VAL A 181 -22.80 -3.20 35.39
CA VAL A 181 -22.66 -4.38 34.51
C VAL A 181 -21.32 -5.08 34.72
N GLY A 182 -20.27 -4.32 35.06
CA GLY A 182 -18.89 -4.76 35.03
C GLY A 182 -18.32 -4.78 33.61
N ASP A 183 -17.02 -5.07 33.52
CA ASP A 183 -16.32 -5.24 32.26
C ASP A 183 -15.40 -6.45 32.31
N SER A 184 -15.73 -7.47 31.54
CA SER A 184 -14.89 -8.67 31.44
C SER A 184 -13.55 -8.41 30.76
N SER A 185 -13.46 -7.42 29.85
CA SER A 185 -12.20 -7.10 29.16
C SER A 185 -11.15 -6.54 30.11
N ASP A 186 -11.60 -5.71 31.06
CA ASP A 186 -10.74 -5.01 32.03
C ASP A 186 -10.79 -5.62 33.41
N ASN A 187 -11.47 -6.77 33.52
CA ASN A 187 -11.71 -7.48 34.76
C ASN A 187 -12.37 -6.61 35.84
N VAL A 188 -13.23 -5.67 35.42
CA VAL A 188 -14.04 -4.84 36.32
C VAL A 188 -15.22 -5.67 36.82
N PRO A 189 -15.40 -5.82 38.15
CA PRO A 189 -16.26 -6.87 38.71
C PRO A 189 -17.76 -6.61 38.56
N GLY A 190 -18.21 -5.35 38.59
CA GLY A 190 -19.62 -4.99 38.53
C GLY A 190 -20.47 -5.50 39.70
N ALA A 191 -21.80 -5.45 39.53
CA ALA A 191 -22.79 -5.97 40.47
C ALA A 191 -23.29 -7.36 40.03
N PRO A 192 -22.95 -8.45 40.75
CA PRO A 192 -23.34 -9.81 40.37
C PRO A 192 -24.86 -9.98 40.22
N GLY A 193 -25.32 -10.31 39.02
CA GLY A 193 -26.75 -10.51 38.74
C GLY A 193 -27.49 -9.29 38.20
N ILE A 194 -26.80 -8.18 37.97
CA ILE A 194 -27.29 -7.04 37.18
C ILE A 194 -26.64 -7.08 35.79
N GLY A 195 -27.42 -7.43 34.78
CA GLY A 195 -26.97 -7.41 33.38
C GLY A 195 -27.37 -6.12 32.66
N GLN A 196 -26.92 -5.96 31.42
CA GLN A 196 -27.14 -4.77 30.58
C GLN A 196 -28.57 -4.21 30.64
N LYS A 197 -29.59 -5.04 30.34
CA LYS A 197 -31.01 -4.61 30.35
C LYS A 197 -31.49 -4.13 31.73
N THR A 198 -31.01 -4.77 32.80
CA THR A 198 -31.39 -4.40 34.16
C THR A 198 -30.70 -3.10 34.56
N ALA A 199 -29.43 -2.94 34.23
CA ALA A 199 -28.67 -1.71 34.50
C ALA A 199 -29.30 -0.49 33.81
N SER A 200 -29.59 -0.57 32.49
CA SER A 200 -30.23 0.54 31.76
C SER A 200 -31.61 0.89 32.34
N SER A 201 -32.43 -0.12 32.66
CA SER A 201 -33.76 0.08 33.25
C SER A 201 -33.69 0.75 34.63
N LEU A 202 -32.69 0.39 35.45
CA LEU A 202 -32.47 1.00 36.74
C LEU A 202 -32.02 2.46 36.61
N LEU A 203 -31.02 2.74 35.77
CA LEU A 203 -30.49 4.09 35.57
C LEU A 203 -31.46 5.06 34.87
N GLN A 204 -32.47 4.55 34.16
CA GLN A 204 -33.57 5.41 33.70
C GLN A 204 -34.44 5.98 34.83
N ASN A 205 -34.44 5.32 36.01
CA ASN A 205 -35.26 5.72 37.15
C ASN A 205 -34.46 6.41 38.27
N TYR A 206 -33.12 6.38 38.21
CA TYR A 206 -32.22 6.94 39.22
C TYR A 206 -31.11 7.71 38.55
N GLU A 207 -30.74 8.86 39.13
CA GLU A 207 -29.77 9.78 38.54
C GLU A 207 -28.34 9.21 38.50
N ASP A 208 -27.92 8.52 39.58
CA ASP A 208 -26.58 7.94 39.71
C ASP A 208 -26.57 6.65 40.55
N ILE A 209 -25.41 6.00 40.64
CA ILE A 209 -25.20 4.82 41.49
C ILE A 209 -25.45 5.08 42.97
N GLU A 210 -25.16 6.27 43.51
CA GLU A 210 -25.31 6.50 44.95
C GLU A 210 -26.79 6.58 45.34
N GLN A 211 -27.62 7.22 44.51
CA GLN A 211 -29.07 7.18 44.64
C GLN A 211 -29.61 5.76 44.49
N LEU A 212 -29.07 4.99 43.54
CA LEU A 212 -29.46 3.59 43.34
C LEU A 212 -29.14 2.71 44.56
N ILE A 213 -27.95 2.89 45.15
CA ILE A 213 -27.52 2.17 46.35
C ILE A 213 -28.36 2.59 47.56
N ALA A 214 -28.65 3.89 47.71
CA ALA A 214 -29.48 4.40 48.79
C ALA A 214 -30.92 3.83 48.77
N HIS A 215 -31.45 3.53 47.57
CA HIS A 215 -32.79 2.94 47.39
C HIS A 215 -32.75 1.44 47.09
N ALA A 216 -31.62 0.76 47.36
CA ALA A 216 -31.42 -0.64 46.98
C ALA A 216 -32.51 -1.58 47.54
N GLU A 217 -33.08 -1.29 48.71
CA GLU A 217 -34.17 -2.06 49.34
C GLU A 217 -35.50 -2.00 48.57
N GLU A 218 -35.73 -0.95 47.79
CA GLU A 218 -37.00 -0.69 47.09
C GLU A 218 -36.98 -1.16 45.63
N LEU A 219 -35.83 -1.63 45.13
CA LEU A 219 -35.62 -1.98 43.73
C LEU A 219 -36.39 -3.24 43.31
N LYS A 220 -37.02 -3.15 42.14
CA LYS A 220 -37.56 -4.31 41.40
C LYS A 220 -36.73 -4.48 40.13
N PRO A 221 -36.17 -5.67 39.85
CA PRO A 221 -36.45 -6.97 40.48
C PRO A 221 -35.67 -7.25 41.79
N PRO A 222 -36.18 -8.14 42.68
CA PRO A 222 -35.56 -8.46 43.98
C PRO A 222 -34.11 -8.96 43.90
N ARG A 223 -33.73 -9.56 42.77
CA ARG A 223 -32.35 -10.02 42.52
C ARG A 223 -31.37 -8.86 42.40
N ALA A 224 -31.78 -7.73 41.81
CA ALA A 224 -30.97 -6.53 41.70
C ALA A 224 -30.86 -5.83 43.06
N SER A 225 -31.96 -5.76 43.82
CA SER A 225 -32.00 -5.26 45.20
C SER A 225 -30.99 -5.99 46.09
N LYS A 226 -31.07 -7.32 46.15
CA LYS A 226 -30.13 -8.15 46.93
C LYS A 226 -28.68 -7.97 46.48
N SER A 227 -28.44 -7.94 45.17
CA SER A 227 -27.10 -7.75 44.61
C SER A 227 -26.45 -6.44 45.06
N LEU A 228 -27.19 -5.33 44.98
CA LEU A 228 -26.67 -4.01 45.36
C LEU A 228 -26.44 -3.87 46.85
N GLN A 229 -27.29 -4.46 47.69
CA GLN A 229 -27.08 -4.49 49.14
C GLN A 229 -25.81 -5.26 49.52
N GLU A 230 -25.57 -6.41 48.89
CA GLU A 230 -24.43 -7.28 49.20
C GLU A 230 -23.12 -6.80 48.56
N ASN A 231 -23.18 -5.97 47.50
CA ASN A 231 -22.01 -5.60 46.68
C ASN A 231 -21.82 -4.08 46.50
N ALA A 232 -22.46 -3.23 47.33
CA ALA A 232 -22.39 -1.76 47.20
C ALA A 232 -20.96 -1.22 47.08
N GLU A 233 -20.04 -1.66 47.95
CA GLU A 233 -18.63 -1.25 47.90
C GLU A 233 -17.91 -1.71 46.63
N LYS A 234 -18.29 -2.89 46.10
CA LYS A 234 -17.74 -3.42 44.86
C LYS A 234 -18.19 -2.63 43.64
N VAL A 235 -19.43 -2.14 43.67
CA VAL A 235 -19.99 -1.26 42.64
C VAL A 235 -19.34 0.12 42.71
N ARG A 236 -19.10 0.67 43.91
CA ARG A 236 -18.34 1.93 44.09
C ARG A 236 -16.90 1.81 43.58
N LEU A 237 -16.23 0.70 43.87
CA LEU A 237 -14.92 0.39 43.32
C LEU A 237 -14.98 0.33 41.78
N SER A 238 -15.96 -0.41 41.23
CA SER A 238 -16.14 -0.51 39.78
C SER A 238 -16.37 0.87 39.14
N LYS A 239 -17.14 1.76 39.79
CA LYS A 239 -17.33 3.15 39.35
C LYS A 239 -16.02 3.93 39.29
N ARG A 240 -15.18 3.85 40.32
CA ARG A 240 -13.87 4.51 40.30
C ARG A 240 -12.95 3.98 39.20
N LEU A 241 -12.98 2.67 38.95
CA LEU A 241 -12.16 2.04 37.90
C LEU A 241 -12.61 2.42 36.48
N VAL A 242 -13.91 2.60 36.20
CA VAL A 242 -14.40 2.90 34.83
C VAL A 242 -14.60 4.40 34.58
N THR A 243 -14.53 5.23 35.62
CA THR A 243 -14.65 6.69 35.45
C THR A 243 -13.35 7.24 34.88
N ILE A 244 -13.45 7.94 33.75
CA ILE A 244 -12.34 8.68 33.15
C ILE A 244 -12.10 9.96 33.95
N MET A 245 -10.87 10.18 34.40
CA MET A 245 -10.50 11.41 35.09
C MET A 245 -10.45 12.58 34.10
N THR A 246 -10.91 13.75 34.54
CA THR A 246 -11.04 14.94 33.67
C THR A 246 -10.35 16.19 34.24
N ASP A 247 -9.69 16.05 35.38
CA ASP A 247 -9.10 17.12 36.18
C ASP A 247 -7.59 16.93 36.40
N LEU A 248 -6.91 16.19 35.52
CA LEU A 248 -5.47 15.98 35.63
C LEU A 248 -4.64 17.25 35.40
N ASP A 249 -3.46 17.30 36.02
CA ASP A 249 -2.48 18.38 35.85
C ASP A 249 -1.67 18.24 34.55
N VAL A 250 -2.38 18.19 33.42
CA VAL A 250 -1.81 18.21 32.07
C VAL A 250 -2.18 19.53 31.40
N PRO A 251 -1.22 20.38 30.99
CA PRO A 251 -1.53 21.63 30.31
C PRO A 251 -2.10 21.35 28.90
N LEU A 252 -3.16 22.07 28.53
CA LEU A 252 -3.60 22.14 27.14
C LEU A 252 -2.82 23.26 26.45
N ASP A 253 -1.67 22.91 25.88
CA ASP A 253 -0.82 23.84 25.14
C ASP A 253 -1.16 23.78 23.64
N LEU A 254 -2.02 24.69 23.18
CA LEU A 254 -2.48 24.72 21.80
C LEU A 254 -1.35 24.99 20.79
N ASP A 255 -0.28 25.67 21.19
CA ASP A 255 0.83 25.98 20.30
C ASP A 255 1.65 24.73 19.97
N SER A 256 1.84 23.82 20.94
CA SER A 256 2.49 22.53 20.70
C SER A 256 1.58 21.53 19.99
N LEU A 257 0.25 21.64 20.17
CA LEU A 257 -0.74 20.75 19.55
C LEU A 257 -1.12 21.11 18.11
N LYS A 258 -0.68 22.27 17.60
CA LYS A 258 -1.01 22.69 16.25
C LYS A 258 -0.46 21.72 15.21
N VAL A 259 -1.29 21.32 14.24
CA VAL A 259 -0.83 20.46 13.15
C VAL A 259 0.23 21.17 12.33
N LYS A 260 1.33 20.47 12.09
CA LYS A 260 2.49 20.95 11.33
C LYS A 260 2.65 20.15 10.05
N GLU A 261 3.36 20.75 9.10
CA GLU A 261 3.75 20.06 7.89
C GLU A 261 4.66 18.87 8.22
N PRO A 262 4.46 17.71 7.58
CA PRO A 262 5.32 16.55 7.79
C PRO A 262 6.77 16.81 7.35
N ASN A 263 7.73 16.21 8.04
CA ASN A 263 9.11 16.10 7.56
C ASN A 263 9.18 14.99 6.51
N ASN A 264 8.97 15.36 5.25
CA ASN A 264 8.88 14.40 4.15
C ASN A 264 10.16 13.58 3.95
N ALA A 265 11.34 14.14 4.25
CA ALA A 265 12.61 13.41 4.13
C ALA A 265 12.74 12.32 5.20
N GLU A 266 12.43 12.65 6.45
CA GLU A 266 12.45 11.71 7.57
C GLU A 266 11.40 10.61 7.39
N LEU A 267 10.18 10.99 6.97
CA LEU A 267 9.13 10.01 6.67
C LEU A 267 9.49 9.10 5.50
N ARG A 268 10.13 9.62 4.44
CA ARG A 268 10.63 8.79 3.33
C ARG A 268 11.58 7.71 3.85
N ASP A 269 12.52 8.08 4.71
CA ASP A 269 13.54 7.17 5.24
C ASP A 269 12.90 6.10 6.14
N VAL A 270 12.04 6.53 7.07
CA VAL A 270 11.27 5.61 7.94
C VAL A 270 10.40 4.65 7.11
N PHE A 271 9.68 5.15 6.10
CA PHE A 271 8.85 4.31 5.23
C PHE A 271 9.66 3.37 4.34
N SER A 272 10.85 3.77 3.92
CA SER A 272 11.78 2.91 3.17
C SER A 272 12.22 1.72 4.03
N GLU A 273 12.64 1.96 5.28
CA GLU A 273 13.02 0.90 6.23
C GLU A 273 11.84 -0.04 6.56
N LEU A 274 10.65 0.50 6.69
CA LEU A 274 9.42 -0.26 6.93
C LEU A 274 8.90 -1.00 5.68
N GLY A 275 9.46 -0.74 4.50
CA GLY A 275 9.09 -1.35 3.24
C GLY A 275 7.78 -0.83 2.64
N PHE A 276 7.35 0.38 2.98
CA PHE A 276 6.08 0.99 2.53
C PHE A 276 6.25 1.72 1.19
N ARG A 277 6.58 0.98 0.12
CA ARG A 277 6.95 1.51 -1.21
C ARG A 277 6.13 2.72 -1.69
N ARG A 278 4.79 2.62 -1.68
CA ARG A 278 3.90 3.72 -2.11
C ARG A 278 4.00 4.97 -1.25
N LEU A 279 4.17 4.81 0.07
CA LEU A 279 4.34 5.93 0.99
C LEU A 279 5.75 6.51 0.82
N THR A 280 6.77 5.67 0.62
CA THR A 280 8.11 6.14 0.27
C THR A 280 8.09 6.98 -1.01
N GLU A 281 7.42 6.53 -2.07
CA GLU A 281 7.25 7.27 -3.32
C GLU A 281 6.53 8.61 -3.11
N GLN A 282 5.38 8.58 -2.41
CA GLN A 282 4.57 9.76 -2.10
C GLN A 282 5.39 10.82 -1.35
N PHE A 283 6.07 10.44 -0.27
CA PHE A 283 6.84 11.35 0.57
C PHE A 283 8.20 11.72 -0.05
N SER A 284 8.73 10.91 -0.98
CA SER A 284 9.90 11.29 -1.79
C SER A 284 9.56 12.39 -2.80
N ALA A 285 8.40 12.29 -3.46
CA ALA A 285 7.91 13.32 -4.36
C ALA A 285 7.61 14.63 -3.61
N ALA A 286 6.98 14.55 -2.44
CA ALA A 286 6.69 15.71 -1.58
C ALA A 286 7.97 16.35 -0.98
N ALA A 287 8.97 15.54 -0.59
CA ALA A 287 10.27 16.05 -0.16
C ALA A 287 11.00 16.82 -1.28
N SER A 288 10.77 16.43 -2.54
CA SER A 288 11.32 17.11 -3.70
C SER A 288 10.61 18.43 -4.01
N SER A 289 9.37 18.62 -3.57
CA SER A 289 8.58 19.85 -3.74
C SER A 289 8.67 20.85 -2.58
N ASP A 290 8.93 20.39 -1.35
CA ASP A 290 8.98 21.23 -0.13
C ASP A 290 10.34 21.89 0.13
N MET A 291 11.32 21.69 -0.75
CA MET A 291 12.53 22.50 -0.73
C MET A 291 12.19 23.93 -1.17
N PRO A 292 12.41 24.97 -0.32
CA PRO A 292 12.63 26.30 -0.86
C PRO A 292 13.76 26.16 -1.87
N SER A 293 13.78 27.01 -2.90
CA SER A 293 14.90 27.11 -3.84
C SER A 293 16.19 27.55 -3.12
N SER A 294 16.77 26.65 -2.34
CA SER A 294 18.07 26.71 -1.71
C SER A 294 18.86 25.57 -2.32
N GLU A 295 19.78 25.99 -3.18
CA GLU A 295 20.77 25.25 -3.92
C GLU A 295 21.60 24.33 -3.01
N GLU A 296 21.10 23.14 -2.68
CA GLU A 296 21.97 22.00 -2.39
C GLU A 296 21.45 20.79 -3.17
N GLU A 297 21.79 20.80 -4.46
CA GLU A 297 21.68 19.64 -5.34
C GLU A 297 22.48 18.46 -4.76
N PRO A 298 21.97 17.21 -4.84
CA PRO A 298 22.87 16.07 -4.78
C PRO A 298 23.86 16.26 -5.92
N ARG A 299 25.16 16.34 -5.59
CA ARG A 299 26.27 16.65 -6.52
C ARG A 299 25.89 16.33 -7.97
N LYS A 300 25.59 17.36 -8.78
CA LYS A 300 25.64 17.29 -10.24
C LYS A 300 27.03 16.80 -10.60
N ASN A 301 27.19 15.48 -10.72
CA ASN A 301 28.13 14.96 -11.69
C ASN A 301 27.62 15.44 -13.06
N ASP A 302 28.53 15.80 -13.97
CA ASP A 302 28.22 16.21 -15.33
C ASP A 302 27.31 15.17 -16.04
N ILE A 303 25.99 15.31 -15.91
CA ILE A 303 25.05 14.48 -16.67
C ILE A 303 24.94 15.10 -18.06
N SER A 304 25.37 14.32 -19.06
CA SER A 304 25.34 14.68 -20.47
C SER A 304 24.49 13.67 -21.22
N TYR A 305 23.19 13.93 -21.28
CA TYR A 305 22.26 13.17 -22.12
C TYR A 305 22.07 13.89 -23.45
N GLN A 306 22.20 13.13 -24.54
CA GLN A 306 22.12 13.67 -25.89
C GLN A 306 21.07 12.92 -26.70
N ILE A 307 20.16 13.68 -27.32
CA ILE A 307 19.23 13.16 -28.32
C ILE A 307 19.89 13.38 -29.69
N LEU A 308 20.09 12.30 -30.43
CA LEU A 308 20.74 12.33 -31.74
C LEU A 308 19.71 12.58 -32.84
N ASP A 309 20.09 13.41 -33.80
CA ASP A 309 19.32 13.76 -34.98
C ASP A 309 20.11 13.45 -36.27
N LEU A 310 19.54 13.78 -37.43
CA LEU A 310 20.17 13.55 -38.73
C LEU A 310 21.50 14.32 -38.93
N GLN A 311 21.72 15.40 -38.19
CA GLN A 311 22.94 16.23 -38.29
C GLN A 311 24.01 15.79 -37.30
N SER A 312 23.63 14.98 -36.30
CA SER A 312 24.51 14.50 -35.25
C SER A 312 25.60 13.58 -35.81
N ASP A 313 26.84 13.80 -35.39
CA ASP A 313 27.94 12.89 -35.71
C ASP A 313 27.87 11.66 -34.78
N LEU A 314 27.62 10.49 -35.37
CA LEU A 314 27.56 9.23 -34.65
C LEU A 314 28.95 8.66 -34.35
N THR A 315 30.01 9.25 -34.91
CA THR A 315 31.39 8.78 -34.78
C THR A 315 31.81 8.72 -33.32
N ASP A 316 31.55 9.78 -32.55
CA ASP A 316 31.93 9.86 -31.14
C ASP A 316 31.26 8.75 -30.31
N LEU A 317 29.95 8.52 -30.51
CA LEU A 317 29.22 7.44 -29.83
C LEU A 317 29.80 6.06 -30.18
N VAL A 318 30.09 5.81 -31.45
CA VAL A 318 30.63 4.51 -31.91
C VAL A 318 32.04 4.29 -31.39
N GLU A 319 32.89 5.32 -31.40
CA GLU A 319 34.24 5.27 -30.87
C GLU A 319 34.24 5.06 -29.36
N ASP A 320 33.37 5.75 -28.62
CA ASP A 320 33.21 5.57 -27.17
C ASP A 320 32.78 4.14 -26.82
N ILE A 321 31.83 3.58 -27.56
CA ILE A 321 31.38 2.19 -27.37
C ILE A 321 32.50 1.20 -27.68
N ARG A 322 33.22 1.38 -28.78
CA ARG A 322 34.35 0.52 -29.16
C ARG A 322 35.51 0.60 -28.17
N ALA A 323 35.82 1.80 -27.69
CA ALA A 323 36.88 2.04 -26.71
C ALA A 323 36.53 1.44 -25.33
N SER A 324 35.26 1.53 -24.91
CA SER A 324 34.79 0.93 -23.66
C SER A 324 34.73 -0.60 -23.73
N GLY A 325 34.43 -1.16 -24.92
CA GLY A 325 34.20 -2.60 -25.11
C GLY A 325 32.91 -3.10 -24.45
N ARG A 326 32.17 -2.23 -23.77
CA ARG A 326 30.89 -2.51 -23.11
C ARG A 326 29.94 -1.33 -23.26
N VAL A 327 28.65 -1.62 -23.44
CA VAL A 327 27.59 -0.61 -23.52
C VAL A 327 26.30 -1.10 -22.87
N ALA A 328 25.64 -0.23 -22.10
CA ALA A 328 24.25 -0.43 -21.69
C ALA A 328 23.31 -0.02 -22.81
N ILE A 329 22.34 -0.87 -23.11
CA ILE A 329 21.35 -0.66 -24.16
C ILE A 329 19.94 -0.84 -23.62
N ALA A 330 19.04 0.06 -24.02
CA ALA A 330 17.61 -0.08 -23.86
C ALA A 330 16.91 0.30 -25.16
N SER A 331 15.69 -0.21 -25.35
CA SER A 331 14.91 0.01 -26.56
C SER A 331 13.43 0.01 -26.25
N GLU A 332 12.68 0.79 -27.03
CA GLU A 332 11.23 0.94 -26.87
C GLU A 332 10.52 0.75 -28.20
N PHE A 333 9.26 0.32 -28.12
CA PHE A 333 8.50 -0.21 -29.27
C PHE A 333 7.05 0.26 -29.28
N THR A 334 6.38 0.08 -30.42
CA THR A 334 4.97 0.48 -30.56
C THR A 334 3.98 -0.41 -29.79
N THR A 335 4.37 -1.65 -29.46
CA THR A 335 3.51 -2.57 -28.71
C THR A 335 4.31 -3.35 -27.67
N LYS A 336 3.61 -3.96 -26.70
CA LYS A 336 4.24 -4.82 -25.67
C LYS A 336 4.88 -6.07 -26.24
N ASP A 337 4.35 -6.60 -27.34
CA ASP A 337 4.88 -7.80 -27.98
C ASP A 337 5.98 -7.40 -28.98
N PRO A 338 7.26 -7.76 -28.74
CA PRO A 338 8.37 -7.39 -29.62
C PRO A 338 8.30 -8.05 -31.00
N LEU A 339 7.49 -9.10 -31.18
CA LEU A 339 7.27 -9.76 -32.47
C LEU A 339 6.16 -9.10 -33.30
N VAL A 340 5.36 -8.21 -32.69
CA VAL A 340 4.27 -7.47 -33.35
C VAL A 340 4.58 -5.97 -33.47
N GLY A 341 5.20 -5.37 -32.45
CA GLY A 341 5.59 -3.95 -32.45
C GLY A 341 6.81 -3.61 -33.31
N ASP A 342 6.87 -2.36 -33.75
CA ASP A 342 8.01 -1.77 -34.48
C ASP A 342 8.94 -1.05 -33.51
N LEU A 343 10.23 -0.96 -33.86
CA LEU A 343 11.24 -0.25 -33.07
C LEU A 343 11.01 1.26 -33.13
N VAL A 344 10.84 1.88 -31.95
CA VAL A 344 10.64 3.33 -31.82
C VAL A 344 11.93 4.04 -31.46
N SER A 345 12.76 3.46 -30.59
CA SER A 345 14.01 4.10 -30.18
C SER A 345 15.04 3.15 -29.60
N LEU A 346 16.30 3.61 -29.58
CA LEU A 346 17.41 3.01 -28.84
C LEU A 346 18.08 4.04 -27.94
N ALA A 347 18.60 3.61 -26.79
CA ALA A 347 19.51 4.41 -25.99
C ALA A 347 20.78 3.63 -25.67
N PHE A 348 21.88 4.35 -25.47
CA PHE A 348 23.18 3.81 -25.16
C PHE A 348 23.86 4.57 -24.03
N SER A 349 24.54 3.85 -23.15
CA SER A 349 25.45 4.46 -22.16
C SER A 349 26.70 3.61 -21.98
N THR A 350 27.87 4.25 -21.99
CA THR A 350 29.17 3.61 -21.77
C THR A 350 29.80 3.98 -20.42
N LYS A 351 29.32 5.06 -19.81
CA LYS A 351 29.81 5.62 -18.55
C LYS A 351 28.67 6.31 -17.82
N SER A 352 28.69 6.26 -16.49
CA SER A 352 27.63 6.87 -15.69
C SER A 352 27.54 8.37 -15.94
N GLY A 353 26.31 8.88 -16.03
CA GLY A 353 26.00 10.27 -16.34
C GLY A 353 26.05 10.61 -17.84
N VAL A 354 26.48 9.70 -18.73
CA VAL A 354 26.50 9.98 -20.18
C VAL A 354 25.68 8.96 -20.95
N ALA A 355 24.73 9.44 -21.73
CA ALA A 355 23.86 8.60 -22.54
C ALA A 355 23.45 9.28 -23.85
N SER A 356 23.22 8.48 -24.86
CA SER A 356 22.76 8.94 -26.18
C SER A 356 21.48 8.23 -26.57
N TYR A 357 20.53 8.98 -27.11
CA TYR A 357 19.21 8.52 -27.53
C TYR A 357 19.05 8.65 -29.04
N LEU A 358 18.54 7.60 -29.69
CA LEU A 358 18.27 7.53 -31.12
C LEU A 358 16.75 7.41 -31.34
N PRO A 359 16.07 8.48 -31.79
CA PRO A 359 14.67 8.43 -32.21
C PRO A 359 14.56 7.76 -33.60
N LEU A 360 13.82 6.66 -33.72
CA LEU A 360 13.72 5.87 -34.96
C LEU A 360 12.29 5.72 -35.51
N GLY A 361 11.27 5.86 -34.66
CA GLY A 361 9.88 5.56 -35.01
C GLY A 361 8.83 6.33 -34.23
N HIS A 362 9.17 7.54 -33.75
CA HIS A 362 8.20 8.44 -33.12
C HIS A 362 7.18 8.97 -34.11
N GLN A 363 5.96 9.17 -33.62
CA GLN A 363 4.82 9.67 -34.34
C GLN A 363 4.25 10.89 -33.62
N LYS A 364 3.51 11.73 -34.34
CA LYS A 364 2.81 12.85 -33.72
C LYS A 364 1.70 12.30 -32.82
N ALA A 365 1.68 12.67 -31.55
CA ALA A 365 0.56 12.37 -30.67
C ALA A 365 -0.75 12.88 -31.29
N PHE A 366 -1.81 12.08 -31.27
CA PHE A 366 -3.11 12.50 -31.80
C PHE A 366 -3.70 13.59 -30.91
N GLU A 367 -3.45 14.85 -31.26
CA GLU A 367 -4.11 16.02 -30.66
C GLU A 367 -5.15 16.57 -31.63
N LEU A 368 -6.40 16.70 -31.15
CA LEU A 368 -7.50 17.40 -31.84
C LEU A 368 -7.16 18.89 -31.94
N THR A 369 -6.33 19.25 -32.92
CA THR A 369 -6.04 20.63 -33.27
C THR A 369 -7.02 21.10 -34.33
N LEU A 370 -7.54 22.32 -34.17
CA LEU A 370 -8.42 22.97 -35.13
C LEU A 370 -7.70 23.14 -36.47
N GLU A 371 -8.41 22.87 -37.57
CA GLU A 371 -7.88 22.88 -38.94
C GLU A 371 -7.06 24.15 -39.24
N GLY A 372 -5.77 23.99 -39.59
CA GLY A 372 -5.00 25.04 -40.28
C GLY A 372 -3.56 25.30 -39.83
N GLU A 373 -3.03 24.62 -38.82
CA GLU A 373 -1.60 24.74 -38.48
C GLU A 373 -0.77 23.76 -39.33
N ASP A 374 0.25 24.28 -40.01
CA ASP A 374 1.18 23.53 -40.84
C ASP A 374 1.72 22.30 -40.08
N GLN A 375 1.59 21.13 -40.69
CA GLN A 375 1.97 19.85 -40.08
C GLN A 375 3.49 19.75 -39.95
N GLU A 376 4.06 20.16 -38.82
CA GLU A 376 5.45 19.81 -38.48
C GLU A 376 5.58 18.28 -38.40
N THR A 377 6.46 17.74 -39.24
CA THR A 377 6.79 16.30 -39.28
C THR A 377 7.74 15.97 -38.13
N VAL A 378 7.44 14.92 -37.36
CA VAL A 378 8.36 14.41 -36.33
C VAL A 378 9.64 13.92 -37.00
N GLU A 379 10.78 14.51 -36.66
CA GLU A 379 12.09 14.14 -37.20
C GLU A 379 12.65 12.90 -36.49
N ASN A 380 12.69 11.77 -37.21
CA ASN A 380 13.35 10.55 -36.76
C ASN A 380 14.64 10.30 -37.58
N LEU A 381 15.60 9.61 -36.98
CA LEU A 381 16.72 9.00 -37.69
C LEU A 381 16.20 7.92 -38.67
N PRO A 382 16.95 7.62 -39.74
CA PRO A 382 16.58 6.55 -40.67
C PRO A 382 16.66 5.19 -39.97
N GLY A 383 15.94 4.19 -40.48
CA GLY A 383 15.96 2.85 -39.87
C GLY A 383 17.36 2.22 -39.82
N LEU A 384 17.56 1.24 -38.94
CA LEU A 384 18.87 0.61 -38.67
C LEU A 384 19.53 -0.11 -39.87
N LYS A 385 18.81 -0.31 -40.98
CA LYS A 385 19.35 -0.86 -42.23
C LYS A 385 19.96 0.20 -43.15
N SER A 386 19.78 1.47 -42.82
CA SER A 386 20.27 2.61 -43.57
C SER A 386 21.80 2.66 -43.57
N ARG A 387 22.37 3.39 -44.52
CA ARG A 387 23.83 3.54 -44.63
C ARG A 387 24.36 4.41 -43.49
N GLU A 388 23.55 5.36 -43.06
CA GLU A 388 23.79 6.33 -42.01
C GLU A 388 23.97 5.65 -40.65
N LEU A 389 23.17 4.61 -40.36
CA LEU A 389 23.27 3.83 -39.12
C LEU A 389 24.07 2.53 -39.25
N ALA A 390 24.85 2.36 -40.33
CA ALA A 390 25.62 1.14 -40.55
C ALA A 390 26.62 0.84 -39.42
N ALA A 391 27.25 1.89 -38.87
CA ALA A 391 28.19 1.77 -37.75
C ALA A 391 27.50 1.36 -36.44
N ILE A 392 26.29 1.90 -36.18
CA ILE A 392 25.45 1.49 -35.04
C ILE A 392 25.02 0.03 -35.19
N LYS A 393 24.65 -0.40 -36.40
CA LYS A 393 24.35 -1.81 -36.65
C LYS A 393 25.58 -2.70 -36.38
N GLU A 394 26.76 -2.30 -36.85
CA GLU A 394 28.00 -3.07 -36.65
C GLU A 394 28.30 -3.31 -35.17
N ILE A 395 28.21 -2.29 -34.32
CA ILE A 395 28.46 -2.43 -32.87
C ILE A 395 27.41 -3.30 -32.17
N LEU A 396 26.16 -3.29 -32.63
CA LEU A 396 25.09 -4.14 -32.09
C LEU A 396 25.29 -5.61 -32.47
N GLU A 397 25.82 -5.89 -33.66
CA GLU A 397 26.08 -7.25 -34.17
C GLU A 397 27.47 -7.80 -33.78
N ASP A 398 28.34 -6.98 -33.20
CA ASP A 398 29.66 -7.38 -32.73
C ASP A 398 29.56 -8.22 -31.43
N PRO A 399 30.04 -9.48 -31.40
CA PRO A 399 30.05 -10.29 -30.18
C PRO A 399 31.09 -9.85 -29.13
N GLU A 400 32.13 -9.11 -29.52
CA GLU A 400 33.22 -8.68 -28.61
C GLU A 400 32.83 -7.45 -27.78
N ILE A 401 31.85 -6.68 -28.24
CA ILE A 401 31.28 -5.58 -27.46
C ILE A 401 30.23 -6.17 -26.50
N GLU A 402 30.48 -6.05 -25.20
CA GLU A 402 29.59 -6.55 -24.15
C GLU A 402 28.33 -5.67 -24.03
N LYS A 403 27.15 -6.30 -24.07
CA LYS A 403 25.85 -5.65 -23.93
C LYS A 403 25.30 -5.87 -22.52
N VAL A 404 25.01 -4.77 -21.87
CA VAL A 404 24.28 -4.71 -20.60
C VAL A 404 22.87 -4.22 -20.87
N GLY A 405 21.86 -4.80 -20.25
CA GLY A 405 20.50 -4.32 -20.41
C GLY A 405 19.53 -4.88 -19.38
N HIS A 406 18.25 -4.64 -19.60
CA HIS A 406 17.14 -5.23 -18.86
C HIS A 406 16.18 -5.87 -19.86
N ASP A 407 15.89 -7.16 -19.67
CA ASP A 407 15.14 -7.96 -20.65
C ASP A 407 15.75 -7.86 -22.07
N LEU A 408 17.03 -8.22 -22.17
CA LEU A 408 17.81 -8.19 -23.41
C LEU A 408 17.20 -9.09 -24.50
N LYS A 409 16.43 -10.13 -24.12
CA LYS A 409 15.68 -10.96 -25.05
C LYS A 409 14.67 -10.11 -25.83
N ARG A 410 13.87 -9.30 -25.12
CA ARG A 410 12.88 -8.41 -25.75
C ARG A 410 13.54 -7.39 -26.67
N THR A 411 14.64 -6.78 -26.24
CA THR A 411 15.46 -5.88 -27.07
C THR A 411 15.95 -6.58 -28.35
N ALA A 412 16.49 -7.79 -28.22
CA ALA A 412 17.01 -8.56 -29.35
C ALA A 412 15.93 -8.96 -30.36
N LEU A 413 14.73 -9.35 -29.90
CA LEU A 413 13.60 -9.72 -30.78
C LEU A 413 13.16 -8.56 -31.67
N SER A 414 13.03 -7.37 -31.08
CA SER A 414 12.65 -6.18 -31.85
C SER A 414 13.76 -5.72 -32.80
N LEU A 415 15.02 -5.72 -32.34
CA LEU A 415 16.16 -5.43 -33.22
C LEU A 415 16.23 -6.40 -34.41
N ALA A 416 15.91 -7.68 -34.21
CA ALA A 416 15.87 -8.67 -35.28
C ALA A 416 14.82 -8.32 -36.34
N ARG A 417 13.65 -7.81 -35.94
CA ARG A 417 12.62 -7.29 -36.88
C ARG A 417 13.09 -6.03 -37.60
N ALA A 418 13.84 -5.17 -36.93
CA ALA A 418 14.54 -4.04 -37.55
C ALA A 418 15.74 -4.46 -38.43
N GLY A 419 16.07 -5.76 -38.49
CA GLY A 419 17.14 -6.32 -39.33
C GLY A 419 18.54 -6.25 -38.74
N VAL A 420 18.63 -6.23 -37.40
CA VAL A 420 19.86 -6.25 -36.62
C VAL A 420 19.87 -7.46 -35.70
N ARG A 421 20.92 -8.28 -35.75
CA ARG A 421 21.08 -9.43 -34.85
C ARG A 421 21.94 -9.06 -33.66
N LEU A 422 21.32 -8.66 -32.55
CA LEU A 422 22.05 -8.33 -31.32
C LEU A 422 22.95 -9.50 -30.88
N ARG A 423 24.22 -9.20 -30.59
CA ARG A 423 25.21 -10.14 -30.04
C ARG A 423 25.89 -9.54 -28.82
N GLY A 424 26.77 -10.32 -28.19
CA GLY A 424 27.55 -9.86 -27.04
C GLY A 424 26.74 -9.77 -25.74
N PHE A 425 25.72 -10.61 -25.55
CA PHE A 425 24.92 -10.66 -24.33
C PHE A 425 25.82 -10.93 -23.11
N PHE A 426 26.09 -9.88 -22.32
CA PHE A 426 27.00 -9.97 -21.18
C PHE A 426 26.26 -9.97 -19.86
N PHE A 427 25.34 -9.02 -19.66
CA PHE A 427 24.65 -8.89 -18.38
C PHE A 427 23.21 -8.37 -18.52
N ASP A 428 22.25 -9.20 -18.15
CA ASP A 428 20.84 -8.82 -18.03
C ASP A 428 20.49 -8.56 -16.56
N VAL A 429 20.14 -7.31 -16.24
CA VAL A 429 19.83 -6.86 -14.87
C VAL A 429 18.58 -7.56 -14.31
N MET A 430 17.59 -7.87 -15.15
CA MET A 430 16.38 -8.57 -14.71
C MET A 430 16.72 -9.99 -14.24
N ILE A 431 17.52 -10.70 -15.05
CA ILE A 431 17.98 -12.05 -14.70
C ILE A 431 18.89 -12.00 -13.47
N ALA A 432 19.81 -11.05 -13.40
CA ALA A 432 20.72 -10.91 -12.26
C ALA A 432 19.95 -10.65 -10.95
N SER A 433 18.91 -9.81 -10.99
CA SER A 433 18.00 -9.56 -9.88
C SER A 433 17.25 -10.83 -9.46
N TYR A 434 16.74 -11.61 -10.43
CA TYR A 434 16.07 -12.88 -10.17
C TYR A 434 17.01 -13.92 -9.54
N LEU A 435 18.25 -14.03 -10.01
CA LEU A 435 19.25 -14.91 -9.41
C LEU A 435 19.58 -14.50 -7.97
N TYR A 436 19.62 -13.20 -7.69
CA TYR A 436 19.90 -12.68 -6.37
C TYR A 436 18.73 -12.89 -5.39
N ASP A 437 17.50 -12.67 -5.83
CA ASP A 437 16.28 -12.82 -5.03
C ASP A 437 15.13 -13.42 -5.85
N PRO A 438 15.06 -14.77 -5.95
CA PRO A 438 14.02 -15.44 -6.73
C PRO A 438 12.63 -15.38 -6.05
N GLY A 439 12.56 -14.94 -4.79
CA GLY A 439 11.30 -14.72 -4.08
C GLY A 439 10.64 -13.39 -4.43
N SER A 440 11.39 -12.45 -5.00
CA SER A 440 10.83 -11.18 -5.47
C SER A 440 9.84 -11.42 -6.61
N ARG A 441 8.77 -10.63 -6.61
CA ARG A 441 7.78 -10.61 -7.70
C ARG A 441 8.00 -9.44 -8.66
N ASP A 442 8.96 -8.59 -8.36
CA ASP A 442 9.21 -7.35 -9.10
C ASP A 442 10.71 -7.21 -9.37
N HIS A 443 11.04 -7.14 -10.66
CA HIS A 443 12.38 -6.97 -11.19
C HIS A 443 12.45 -5.79 -12.17
N GLY A 444 11.50 -4.84 -12.10
CA GLY A 444 11.48 -3.66 -12.97
C GLY A 444 12.62 -2.68 -12.68
N VAL A 445 13.11 -1.97 -13.71
CA VAL A 445 14.28 -1.08 -13.58
C VAL A 445 14.05 0.01 -12.52
N ALA A 446 12.89 0.68 -12.53
CA ALA A 446 12.59 1.74 -11.56
C ALA A 446 12.58 1.23 -10.10
N SER A 447 11.92 0.09 -9.87
CA SER A 447 11.91 -0.56 -8.55
C SER A 447 13.32 -0.96 -8.09
N LEU A 448 14.14 -1.49 -8.99
CA LEU A 448 15.52 -1.88 -8.68
C LEU A 448 16.42 -0.65 -8.46
N ALA A 449 16.27 0.40 -9.25
CA ALA A 449 17.00 1.65 -9.08
C ALA A 449 16.76 2.27 -7.70
N LEU A 450 15.50 2.34 -7.29
CA LEU A 450 15.12 2.88 -5.98
C LEU A 450 15.63 1.99 -4.85
N LYS A 451 15.38 0.68 -4.93
CA LYS A 451 15.71 -0.26 -3.85
C LYS A 451 17.22 -0.44 -3.66
N GLU A 452 17.95 -0.54 -4.76
CA GLU A 452 19.35 -1.00 -4.74
C GLU A 452 20.36 0.14 -4.89
N LEU A 453 19.98 1.26 -5.54
CA LEU A 453 20.85 2.41 -5.76
C LEU A 453 20.34 3.70 -5.09
N SER A 454 19.18 3.66 -4.42
CA SER A 454 18.51 4.84 -3.86
C SER A 454 18.30 5.96 -4.89
N ARG A 455 18.11 5.58 -6.17
CA ARG A 455 17.89 6.50 -7.28
C ARG A 455 16.46 6.35 -7.81
N THR A 456 15.71 7.44 -7.77
CA THR A 456 14.37 7.51 -8.36
C THR A 456 14.50 7.81 -9.85
N ILE A 457 13.79 7.04 -10.67
CA ILE A 457 13.63 7.27 -12.10
C ILE A 457 12.15 7.11 -12.44
N TYR A 458 11.68 7.72 -13.53
CA TYR A 458 10.32 7.50 -14.02
C TYR A 458 10.09 6.02 -14.36
N ASP A 459 8.87 5.52 -14.14
CA ASP A 459 8.44 4.21 -14.66
C ASP A 459 7.95 4.39 -16.10
N HIS A 460 8.10 3.36 -16.93
CA HIS A 460 7.53 3.31 -18.27
C HIS A 460 6.03 3.70 -18.28
N LYS A 461 5.28 3.29 -17.26
CA LYS A 461 3.84 3.60 -17.13
C LYS A 461 3.55 5.09 -16.94
N ASP A 462 4.49 5.85 -16.41
CA ASP A 462 4.33 7.31 -16.25
C ASP A 462 4.38 8.01 -17.62
N LEU A 463 5.04 7.41 -18.61
CA LEU A 463 5.13 7.93 -19.97
C LEU A 463 3.97 7.48 -20.85
N VAL A 464 3.60 6.19 -20.78
CA VAL A 464 2.61 5.61 -21.70
C VAL A 464 1.22 5.40 -21.09
N GLY A 465 1.04 5.60 -19.78
CA GLY A 465 -0.22 5.32 -19.09
C GLY A 465 -0.46 3.83 -18.83
N SER A 466 -1.70 3.48 -18.44
CA SER A 466 -2.08 2.09 -18.18
C SER A 466 -3.55 1.79 -18.50
N GLY A 467 -3.86 0.51 -18.73
CA GLY A 467 -5.22 0.05 -18.97
C GLY A 467 -5.84 0.68 -20.22
N SER A 468 -7.04 1.24 -20.10
CA SER A 468 -7.75 1.89 -21.22
C SER A 468 -7.13 3.24 -21.65
N SER A 469 -6.22 3.80 -20.84
CA SER A 469 -5.50 5.06 -21.13
C SER A 469 -4.09 4.84 -21.67
N GLU A 470 -3.70 3.57 -21.90
CA GLU A 470 -2.37 3.22 -22.40
C GLU A 470 -2.21 3.68 -23.86
N ARG A 471 -1.19 4.51 -24.13
CA ARG A 471 -0.77 4.96 -25.46
C ARG A 471 0.45 4.20 -25.95
N SER A 472 0.75 4.27 -27.25
CA SER A 472 1.98 3.72 -27.81
C SER A 472 3.18 4.56 -27.37
N PHE A 473 4.35 3.94 -27.18
CA PHE A 473 5.58 4.68 -26.91
C PHE A 473 5.97 5.61 -28.08
N SER A 474 5.53 5.28 -29.31
CA SER A 474 5.69 6.17 -30.48
C SER A 474 5.00 7.52 -30.32
N ASP A 475 4.01 7.63 -29.44
CA ASP A 475 3.22 8.86 -29.26
C ASP A 475 3.77 9.73 -28.13
N VAL A 476 4.88 9.32 -27.51
CA VAL A 476 5.57 10.06 -26.46
C VAL A 476 6.48 11.11 -27.11
N PRO A 477 6.49 12.38 -26.66
CA PRO A 477 7.41 13.38 -27.18
C PRO A 477 8.88 12.93 -27.09
N ILE A 478 9.65 13.12 -28.16
CA ILE A 478 11.06 12.68 -28.26
C ILE A 478 11.91 13.16 -27.08
N GLU A 479 11.72 14.40 -26.63
CA GLU A 479 12.47 14.94 -25.49
C GLU A 479 12.17 14.18 -24.19
N GLN A 480 10.89 13.92 -23.92
CA GLN A 480 10.46 13.14 -22.76
C GLN A 480 10.95 11.70 -22.84
N ALA A 481 10.80 11.06 -24.01
CA ALA A 481 11.26 9.70 -24.26
C ALA A 481 12.79 9.58 -24.16
N GLY A 482 13.51 10.58 -24.66
CA GLY A 482 14.97 10.66 -24.63
C GLY A 482 15.49 10.78 -23.21
N ASN A 483 14.97 11.71 -22.42
CA ASN A 483 15.36 11.89 -21.01
C ASN A 483 15.13 10.60 -20.20
N TYR A 484 13.95 9.98 -20.35
CA TYR A 484 13.62 8.73 -19.69
C TYR A 484 14.57 7.60 -20.10
N LEU A 485 14.75 7.33 -21.39
CA LEU A 485 15.48 6.15 -21.83
C LEU A 485 17.00 6.32 -21.64
N CYS A 486 17.52 7.55 -21.72
CA CYS A 486 18.89 7.90 -21.33
C CYS A 486 19.15 7.63 -19.84
N GLU A 487 18.23 8.05 -18.98
CA GLU A 487 18.33 7.77 -17.54
C GLU A 487 18.26 6.27 -17.25
N VAL A 488 17.39 5.52 -17.95
CA VAL A 488 17.32 4.06 -17.84
C VAL A 488 18.66 3.42 -18.14
N VAL A 489 19.31 3.73 -19.27
CA VAL A 489 20.60 3.08 -19.62
C VAL A 489 21.75 3.48 -18.71
N ASP A 490 21.76 4.70 -18.19
CA ASP A 490 22.72 5.14 -17.16
C ASP A 490 22.54 4.33 -15.86
N VAL A 491 21.29 4.18 -15.39
CA VAL A 491 20.96 3.37 -14.22
C VAL A 491 21.30 1.89 -14.42
N LEU A 492 21.09 1.35 -15.63
CA LEU A 492 21.41 -0.05 -15.93
C LEU A 492 22.90 -0.36 -15.75
N LEU A 493 23.81 0.58 -16.05
CA LEU A 493 25.24 0.39 -15.75
C LEU A 493 25.47 0.27 -14.23
N GLY A 494 24.86 1.15 -13.44
CA GLY A 494 24.96 1.11 -11.97
C GLY A 494 24.40 -0.19 -11.39
N LEU A 495 23.23 -0.61 -11.86
CA LEU A 495 22.59 -1.87 -11.43
C LEU A 495 23.42 -3.08 -11.83
N ALA A 496 24.01 -3.09 -13.03
CA ALA A 496 24.87 -4.18 -13.46
C ALA A 496 26.12 -4.32 -12.58
N MET A 497 26.76 -3.20 -12.21
CA MET A 497 27.88 -3.23 -11.27
C MET A 497 27.46 -3.75 -9.89
N TYR A 498 26.34 -3.23 -9.37
CA TYR A 498 25.76 -3.63 -8.08
C TYR A 498 25.45 -5.12 -8.01
N PHE A 499 24.76 -5.66 -9.02
CA PHE A 499 24.38 -7.06 -9.04
C PHE A 499 25.56 -7.97 -9.33
N LYS A 500 26.51 -7.56 -10.17
CA LYS A 500 27.71 -8.35 -10.43
C LYS A 500 28.47 -8.65 -9.14
N GLU A 501 28.72 -7.63 -8.31
CA GLU A 501 29.39 -7.79 -7.02
C GLU A 501 28.63 -8.75 -6.09
N ARG A 502 27.31 -8.59 -5.96
CA ARG A 502 26.46 -9.45 -5.12
C ARG A 502 26.34 -10.90 -5.60
N LEU A 503 26.33 -11.10 -6.92
CA LEU A 503 26.33 -12.44 -7.49
C LEU A 503 27.69 -13.10 -7.27
N ASP A 504 28.79 -12.35 -7.32
CA ASP A 504 30.13 -12.84 -6.99
C ASP A 504 30.19 -13.30 -5.51
N GLU A 505 29.69 -12.48 -4.58
CA GLU A 505 29.61 -12.80 -3.15
C GLU A 505 28.84 -14.11 -2.87
N ARG A 506 27.80 -14.39 -3.66
CA ARG A 506 26.97 -15.60 -3.53
C ARG A 506 27.40 -16.76 -4.42
N SER A 507 28.53 -16.63 -5.13
CA SER A 507 29.03 -17.62 -6.11
C SER A 507 28.03 -17.95 -7.23
N LEU A 508 27.19 -16.98 -7.61
CA LEU A 508 26.16 -17.10 -8.65
C LEU A 508 26.60 -16.56 -10.02
N SER A 509 27.72 -15.84 -10.10
CA SER A 509 28.20 -15.26 -11.38
C SER A 509 28.48 -16.30 -12.46
N ASN A 510 28.93 -17.49 -12.09
CA ASN A 510 29.11 -18.59 -13.04
C ASN A 510 27.78 -19.04 -13.66
N LEU A 511 26.68 -18.99 -12.92
CA LEU A 511 25.35 -19.32 -13.43
C LEU A 511 24.90 -18.26 -14.43
N MET A 512 25.10 -16.98 -14.09
CA MET A 512 24.79 -15.87 -14.99
C MET A 512 25.56 -15.97 -16.32
N VAL A 513 26.88 -16.17 -16.25
CA VAL A 513 27.76 -16.14 -17.43
C VAL A 513 27.68 -17.42 -18.27
N ASN A 514 27.59 -18.59 -17.64
CA ASN A 514 27.70 -19.86 -18.37
C ASN A 514 26.35 -20.50 -18.73
N LEU A 515 25.25 -20.07 -18.10
CA LEU A 515 23.92 -20.61 -18.37
C LEU A 515 22.96 -19.53 -18.84
N GLU A 516 22.70 -18.50 -18.04
CA GLU A 516 21.60 -17.57 -18.31
C GLU A 516 21.88 -16.67 -19.51
N ALA A 517 23.03 -15.98 -19.56
CA ALA A 517 23.36 -15.12 -20.70
C ALA A 517 23.46 -15.88 -22.04
N PRO A 518 24.07 -17.08 -22.12
CA PRO A 518 24.06 -17.90 -23.33
C PRO A 518 22.69 -18.44 -23.73
N LEU A 519 21.74 -18.56 -22.78
CA LEU A 519 20.38 -19.03 -23.06
C LEU A 519 19.54 -17.95 -23.77
N ILE A 520 19.79 -16.66 -23.49
CA ILE A 520 19.07 -15.53 -24.12
C ILE A 520 19.03 -15.66 -25.66
N PRO A 521 20.15 -15.75 -26.39
CA PRO A 521 20.11 -15.84 -27.86
C PRO A 521 19.46 -17.14 -28.37
N VAL A 522 19.46 -18.23 -27.60
CA VAL A 522 18.75 -19.46 -27.96
C VAL A 522 17.24 -19.22 -27.94
N LEU A 523 16.73 -18.59 -26.87
CA LEU A 523 15.31 -18.24 -26.73
C LEU A 523 14.88 -17.24 -27.81
N VAL A 524 15.71 -16.23 -28.11
CA VAL A 524 15.46 -15.29 -29.21
C VAL A 524 15.27 -16.04 -30.53
N ASN A 525 16.15 -16.99 -30.85
CA ASN A 525 16.05 -17.77 -32.10
C ASN A 525 14.81 -18.66 -32.13
N MET A 526 14.44 -19.26 -31.00
CA MET A 526 13.23 -20.08 -30.89
C MET A 526 11.96 -19.26 -31.12
N GLU A 527 11.86 -18.07 -30.50
CA GLU A 527 10.72 -17.18 -30.64
C GLU A 527 10.60 -16.58 -32.05
N LEU A 528 11.73 -16.23 -32.69
CA LEU A 528 11.74 -15.77 -34.09
C LEU A 528 11.36 -16.88 -35.08
N ALA A 529 11.73 -18.13 -34.82
CA ALA A 529 11.37 -19.26 -35.66
C ALA A 529 9.88 -19.60 -35.55
N GLY A 530 9.34 -19.53 -34.32
CA GLY A 530 7.96 -19.90 -34.03
C GLY A 530 7.67 -21.39 -34.22
N ILE A 531 6.38 -21.74 -34.20
CA ILE A 531 5.89 -23.10 -34.43
C ILE A 531 4.81 -23.04 -35.51
N GLU A 532 4.96 -23.85 -36.56
CA GLU A 532 3.94 -23.99 -37.59
C GLU A 532 2.73 -24.77 -37.05
N ILE A 533 1.53 -24.28 -37.35
CA ILE A 533 0.27 -24.89 -36.90
C ILE A 533 -0.62 -25.26 -38.09
N ASP A 534 -1.30 -26.40 -37.99
CA ASP A 534 -2.35 -26.80 -38.94
C ASP A 534 -3.62 -25.99 -38.64
N ARG A 535 -3.81 -24.92 -39.41
CA ARG A 535 -4.95 -24.00 -39.25
C ARG A 535 -6.29 -24.68 -39.47
N ASP A 536 -6.37 -25.70 -40.32
CA ASP A 536 -7.64 -26.34 -40.64
C ASP A 536 -8.04 -27.32 -39.55
N PHE A 537 -7.08 -28.05 -38.96
CA PHE A 537 -7.32 -28.81 -37.72
C PHE A 537 -7.85 -27.91 -36.60
N PHE A 538 -7.24 -26.75 -36.36
CA PHE A 538 -7.69 -25.83 -35.30
C PHE A 538 -9.08 -25.23 -35.58
N LYS A 539 -9.45 -24.96 -36.85
CA LYS A 539 -10.81 -24.53 -37.21
C LYS A 539 -11.84 -25.63 -36.99
N GLU A 540 -11.52 -26.88 -37.34
CA GLU A 540 -12.38 -28.03 -37.09
C GLU A 540 -12.60 -28.23 -35.59
N MET A 541 -11.51 -28.22 -34.82
CA MET A 541 -11.55 -28.33 -33.36
C MET A 541 -12.38 -27.20 -32.74
N HIS A 542 -12.18 -25.96 -33.18
CA HIS A 542 -13.00 -24.82 -32.73
C HIS A 542 -14.49 -25.05 -33.00
N SER A 543 -14.84 -25.49 -34.21
CA SER A 543 -16.22 -25.76 -34.59
C SER A 543 -16.85 -26.90 -33.78
N LYS A 544 -16.07 -27.94 -33.48
CA LYS A 544 -16.49 -29.06 -32.63
C LYS A 544 -16.76 -28.60 -31.20
N LEU A 545 -15.81 -27.90 -30.58
CA LEU A 545 -15.94 -27.39 -29.22
C LEU A 545 -17.11 -26.39 -29.09
N ALA A 546 -17.31 -25.51 -30.08
CA ALA A 546 -18.44 -24.60 -30.11
C ALA A 546 -19.79 -25.33 -30.15
N ARG A 547 -19.87 -26.43 -30.92
CA ARG A 547 -21.07 -27.28 -30.97
C ARG A 547 -21.31 -28.00 -29.64
N GLU A 548 -20.27 -28.57 -29.04
CA GLU A 548 -20.37 -29.23 -27.74
C GLU A 548 -20.80 -28.25 -26.63
N LEU A 549 -20.21 -27.04 -26.59
CA LEU A 549 -20.62 -25.97 -25.68
C LEU A 549 -22.09 -25.58 -25.87
N HIS A 550 -22.57 -25.50 -27.12
CA HIS A 550 -23.97 -25.18 -27.38
C HIS A 550 -24.92 -26.28 -26.87
N ILE A 551 -24.57 -27.56 -27.10
CA ILE A 551 -25.37 -28.70 -26.62
C ILE A 551 -25.39 -28.72 -25.09
N ILE A 552 -24.22 -28.64 -24.44
CA ILE A 552 -24.10 -28.63 -22.97
C ILE A 552 -24.83 -27.43 -22.37
N GLY A 553 -24.70 -26.24 -22.97
CA GLY A 553 -25.41 -25.04 -22.53
C GLY A 553 -26.93 -25.22 -22.56
N GLY A 554 -27.46 -25.82 -23.63
CA GLY A 554 -28.88 -26.15 -23.73
C GLY A 554 -29.36 -27.12 -22.64
N ASP A 555 -28.56 -28.15 -22.35
CA ASP A 555 -28.86 -29.09 -21.27
C ASP A 555 -28.82 -28.44 -19.88
N ILE A 556 -27.88 -27.52 -19.65
CA ILE A 556 -27.80 -26.72 -18.41
C ILE A 556 -29.06 -25.88 -18.25
N PHE A 557 -29.48 -25.13 -19.27
CA PHE A 557 -30.67 -24.28 -19.20
C PHE A 557 -31.94 -25.09 -18.95
N LYS A 558 -32.04 -26.28 -19.56
CA LYS A 558 -33.15 -27.21 -19.33
C LYS A 558 -33.20 -27.71 -17.88
N GLN A 559 -32.05 -28.02 -17.28
CA GLN A 559 -31.98 -28.46 -15.87
C GLN A 559 -32.19 -27.31 -14.89
N ALA A 560 -31.72 -26.10 -15.22
CA ALA A 560 -31.87 -24.89 -14.41
C ALA A 560 -33.26 -24.26 -14.48
N GLY A 561 -34.09 -24.63 -15.47
CA GLY A 561 -35.44 -24.09 -15.65
C GLY A 561 -35.48 -22.71 -16.31
N GLY A 562 -34.41 -22.28 -16.98
CA GLY A 562 -34.33 -20.98 -17.65
C GLY A 562 -32.94 -20.66 -18.19
N GLU A 563 -32.86 -19.66 -19.07
CA GLU A 563 -31.60 -19.15 -19.61
C GLU A 563 -30.96 -18.12 -18.67
N PHE A 564 -29.64 -18.16 -18.57
CA PHE A 564 -28.83 -17.20 -17.80
C PHE A 564 -27.40 -17.16 -18.35
N ASN A 565 -26.63 -16.15 -17.95
CA ASN A 565 -25.23 -16.02 -18.34
C ASN A 565 -24.35 -17.00 -17.55
N LEU A 566 -23.91 -18.07 -18.19
CA LEU A 566 -23.03 -19.10 -17.63
C LEU A 566 -21.67 -18.56 -17.17
N ASN A 567 -21.21 -17.41 -17.70
CA ASN A 567 -19.96 -16.79 -17.28
C ASN A 567 -20.15 -15.82 -16.10
N SER A 568 -21.39 -15.56 -15.67
CA SER A 568 -21.68 -14.72 -14.51
C SER A 568 -21.75 -15.57 -13.24
N THR A 569 -20.71 -15.45 -12.41
CA THR A 569 -20.66 -16.11 -11.09
C THR A 569 -21.84 -15.72 -10.20
N GLN A 570 -22.38 -14.51 -10.35
CA GLN A 570 -23.56 -14.06 -9.62
C GLN A 570 -24.83 -14.81 -10.05
N GLN A 571 -25.08 -14.92 -11.35
CA GLN A 571 -26.25 -15.64 -11.86
C GLN A 571 -26.14 -17.14 -11.60
N LEU A 572 -24.94 -17.72 -11.74
CA LEU A 572 -24.67 -19.11 -11.35
C LEU A 572 -25.01 -19.38 -9.89
N ARG A 573 -24.61 -18.50 -8.96
CA ARG A 573 -24.92 -18.66 -7.53
C ARG A 573 -26.43 -18.69 -7.27
N GLN A 574 -27.16 -17.78 -7.91
CA GLN A 574 -28.61 -17.72 -7.78
C GLN A 574 -29.24 -19.03 -8.24
N VAL A 575 -28.85 -19.55 -9.41
CA VAL A 575 -29.38 -20.81 -9.92
C VAL A 575 -29.01 -22.00 -9.03
N LEU A 576 -27.74 -22.14 -8.64
CA LEU A 576 -27.27 -23.32 -7.91
C LEU A 576 -27.75 -23.36 -6.45
N PHE A 577 -27.71 -22.23 -5.74
CA PHE A 577 -27.93 -22.21 -4.29
C PHE A 577 -29.31 -21.68 -3.89
N GLU A 578 -29.94 -20.84 -4.71
CA GLU A 578 -31.30 -20.35 -4.43
C GLU A 578 -32.34 -21.22 -5.14
N ASN A 579 -32.24 -21.37 -6.46
CA ASN A 579 -33.25 -22.11 -7.23
C ASN A 579 -33.15 -23.62 -7.01
N LEU A 580 -31.94 -24.19 -7.14
CA LEU A 580 -31.69 -25.63 -6.99
C LEU A 580 -31.39 -26.04 -5.54
N SER A 581 -31.18 -25.07 -4.64
CA SER A 581 -30.97 -25.30 -3.20
C SER A 581 -29.83 -26.29 -2.87
N LEU A 582 -28.74 -26.27 -3.66
CA LEU A 582 -27.58 -27.13 -3.42
C LEU A 582 -26.83 -26.74 -2.12
N PRO A 583 -26.15 -27.70 -1.46
CA PRO A 583 -25.41 -27.42 -0.25
C PRO A 583 -24.20 -26.52 -0.51
N ILE A 584 -23.97 -25.55 0.37
CA ILE A 584 -22.82 -24.65 0.29
C ILE A 584 -21.61 -25.30 0.96
N ILE A 585 -20.66 -25.80 0.15
CA ILE A 585 -19.43 -26.44 0.63
C ILE A 585 -18.38 -25.39 1.07
N LYS A 586 -18.26 -24.29 0.33
CA LYS A 586 -17.28 -23.22 0.58
C LYS A 586 -17.89 -21.86 0.32
N LYS A 587 -17.61 -20.87 1.19
CA LYS A 587 -18.03 -19.47 1.02
C LYS A 587 -16.83 -18.59 0.69
N THR A 588 -17.05 -17.64 -0.22
CA THR A 588 -16.15 -16.52 -0.51
C THR A 588 -16.72 -15.23 0.09
N LYS A 589 -15.97 -14.14 0.01
CA LYS A 589 -16.40 -12.81 0.50
C LYS A 589 -17.71 -12.31 -0.14
N THR A 590 -18.01 -12.77 -1.36
CA THR A 590 -19.16 -12.31 -2.16
C THR A 590 -20.32 -13.31 -2.18
N GLY A 591 -20.21 -14.45 -1.46
CA GLY A 591 -21.23 -15.49 -1.41
C GLY A 591 -20.67 -16.91 -1.59
N PRO A 592 -21.53 -17.92 -1.75
CA PRO A 592 -21.14 -19.30 -2.04
C PRO A 592 -20.15 -19.39 -3.20
N SER A 593 -19.09 -20.21 -3.06
CA SER A 593 -18.13 -20.37 -4.15
C SER A 593 -18.74 -21.17 -5.31
N THR A 594 -18.44 -20.75 -6.53
CA THR A 594 -18.74 -21.46 -7.78
C THR A 594 -17.46 -21.90 -8.49
N ASP A 595 -16.35 -22.00 -7.75
CA ASP A 595 -15.08 -22.49 -8.29
C ASP A 595 -15.25 -23.95 -8.74
N ALA A 596 -14.55 -24.35 -9.81
CA ALA A 596 -14.63 -25.71 -10.34
C ALA A 596 -14.39 -26.79 -9.26
N SER A 597 -13.37 -26.61 -8.42
CA SER A 597 -13.02 -27.55 -7.33
C SER A 597 -14.05 -27.60 -6.19
N VAL A 598 -15.05 -26.72 -6.19
CA VAL A 598 -16.14 -26.70 -5.20
C VAL A 598 -17.42 -27.33 -5.79
N LEU A 599 -17.54 -27.35 -7.12
CA LEU A 599 -18.66 -27.93 -7.84
C LEU A 599 -18.43 -29.41 -8.19
N GLU A 600 -17.17 -29.85 -8.30
CA GLU A 600 -16.74 -31.26 -8.26
C GLU A 600 -16.90 -31.87 -6.87
#